data_AF-A0A0Q8RXB5-F1
#
_entry.id   AF-A0A0Q8RXB5-F1
#
_cell.length_a   1.000
_cell.length_b   1.000
_cell.length_c   1.000
_cell.angle_alpha   90.00
_cell.angle_beta   90.00
_cell.angle_gamma   90.00
#
_symmetry.space_group_name_H-M   'P 1'
#
loop_
_entity.id
_entity.type
_entity.pdbx_description
1 polymer ?
#
loop_
_entity_poly.entity_id
_entity_poly.type
_entity_poly.pdbx_seq_one_letter_code
_entity_poly.pdbx_strand_id
1 'polypeptide(L)'
;MKKRIWGFAATAALAALVAVPASAHRQWMLPSSTVLSGDDVWVTVDAAVSNDLFYFEHQPMRLDALKAWAPDGTEAAIENKATGRYRSTFDVHLTKKGTWRIASVADGVMGSYDLNGKTERLPRGTTTANLAERIPAGATNVNTAESNNRNEIFVTVGEPTTTLFKPTGKGIELVPVTHPNDLIAGEAATFQFLLDGKPAAGLPVTVIPGGIRYRDQLGQMDLKTGADGKVAINWAEPGLYWLNVTTPQAAREEGAPERATPPAPQRRASYVTTLEVLAP
;
A
#
# COMPACT_ATOMS: atom_id res chain seq x y z
N MET A 1 22.91 -9.05 68.14
CA MET A 1 21.55 -9.20 67.56
C MET A 1 21.63 -8.92 66.07
N LYS A 2 20.98 -9.77 65.27
CA LYS A 2 21.23 -10.03 63.84
C LYS A 2 20.91 -8.81 62.94
N LYS A 3 21.86 -8.40 62.08
CA LYS A 3 21.63 -7.47 60.96
C LYS A 3 20.90 -8.21 59.84
N ARG A 4 19.69 -7.78 59.48
CA ARG A 4 18.93 -8.27 58.30
C ARG A 4 19.18 -7.33 57.13
N ILE A 5 19.92 -7.81 56.14
CA ILE A 5 20.11 -7.16 54.84
C ILE A 5 18.83 -7.44 54.04
N TRP A 6 18.07 -6.40 53.71
CA TRP A 6 16.94 -6.50 52.78
C TRP A 6 17.50 -6.45 51.36
N GLY A 7 17.46 -7.57 50.66
CA GLY A 7 17.79 -7.65 49.24
C GLY A 7 16.67 -7.01 48.42
N PHE A 8 17.02 -6.00 47.62
CA PHE A 8 16.16 -5.49 46.56
C PHE A 8 16.02 -6.57 45.47
N ALA A 9 14.86 -7.22 45.41
CA ALA A 9 14.48 -8.02 44.25
C ALA A 9 13.97 -7.08 43.16
N ALA A 10 14.86 -6.67 42.25
CA ALA A 10 14.47 -5.95 41.04
C ALA A 10 13.74 -6.92 40.10
N THR A 11 12.42 -6.80 40.01
CA THR A 11 11.61 -7.51 39.02
C THR A 11 11.77 -6.79 37.68
N ALA A 12 12.65 -7.29 36.83
CA ALA A 12 12.76 -6.82 35.45
C ALA A 12 11.50 -7.22 34.68
N ALA A 13 10.61 -6.27 34.40
CA ALA A 13 9.50 -6.47 33.48
C ALA A 13 10.07 -6.58 32.07
N LEU A 14 10.20 -7.82 31.57
CA LEU A 14 10.57 -8.10 30.21
C LEU A 14 9.40 -7.72 29.29
N ALA A 15 9.42 -6.49 28.77
CA ALA A 15 8.51 -6.09 27.70
C ALA A 15 8.86 -6.91 26.46
N ALA A 16 8.11 -7.98 26.21
CA ALA A 16 8.20 -8.74 24.98
C ALA A 16 7.74 -7.83 23.83
N LEU A 17 8.71 -7.24 23.13
CA LEU A 17 8.49 -6.61 21.83
C LEU A 17 7.96 -7.69 20.90
N VAL A 18 6.65 -7.69 20.66
CA VAL A 18 6.03 -8.53 19.64
C VAL A 18 6.54 -8.02 18.30
N ALA A 19 7.57 -8.68 17.76
CA ALA A 19 8.04 -8.45 16.41
C ALA A 19 6.91 -8.85 15.45
N VAL A 20 6.13 -7.86 15.01
CA VAL A 20 5.18 -8.07 13.93
C VAL A 20 6.01 -8.41 12.69
N PRO A 21 5.77 -9.55 12.00
CA PRO A 21 6.53 -9.91 10.82
C PRO A 21 6.32 -8.82 9.76
N ALA A 22 7.36 -8.02 9.52
CA ALA A 22 7.38 -7.08 8.42
C ALA A 22 7.25 -7.88 7.12
N SER A 23 6.20 -7.61 6.35
CA SER A 23 6.06 -8.20 5.02
C SER A 23 7.26 -7.76 4.18
N ALA A 24 8.15 -8.69 3.87
CA ALA A 24 9.39 -8.34 3.17
C ALA A 24 9.11 -7.87 1.74
N HIS A 25 8.10 -8.40 1.05
CA HIS A 25 7.85 -8.05 -0.36
C HIS A 25 6.97 -6.80 -0.50
N ARG A 26 7.60 -5.65 -0.76
CA ARG A 26 6.93 -4.35 -0.94
C ARG A 26 6.82 -4.02 -2.42
N GLN A 27 5.60 -3.82 -2.91
CA GLN A 27 5.36 -3.29 -4.26
C GLN A 27 5.48 -1.76 -4.24
N TRP A 28 6.05 -1.16 -5.28
CA TRP A 28 6.19 0.29 -5.39
C TRP A 28 6.32 0.72 -6.85
N MET A 29 5.88 1.95 -7.13
CA MET A 29 6.12 2.64 -8.40
C MET A 29 6.92 3.91 -8.09
N LEU A 30 7.95 4.16 -8.87
CA LEU A 30 8.88 5.27 -8.68
C LEU A 30 8.89 6.12 -9.95
N PRO A 31 8.24 7.29 -9.96
CA PRO A 31 8.34 8.21 -11.08
C PRO A 31 9.70 8.92 -11.10
N SER A 32 10.17 9.31 -12.29
CA SER A 32 11.39 10.08 -12.50
C SER A 32 11.32 11.50 -11.92
N SER A 33 10.11 12.00 -11.68
CA SER A 33 9.82 13.26 -10.99
C SER A 33 8.36 13.23 -10.50
N THR A 34 8.07 13.89 -9.36
CA THR A 34 6.69 14.03 -8.86
C THR A 34 6.10 15.42 -9.13
N VAL A 35 6.92 16.43 -9.36
CA VAL A 35 6.51 17.82 -9.64
C VAL A 35 7.28 18.34 -10.85
N LEU A 36 6.56 18.70 -11.91
CA LEU A 36 7.12 19.19 -13.16
C LEU A 36 6.52 20.55 -13.54
N SER A 37 7.23 21.28 -14.39
CA SER A 37 6.73 22.46 -15.08
C SER A 37 6.99 22.33 -16.59
N GLY A 38 6.23 23.05 -17.40
CA GLY A 38 6.25 22.92 -18.87
C GLY A 38 4.95 22.35 -19.43
N ASP A 39 4.71 22.56 -20.72
CA ASP A 39 3.44 22.24 -21.40
C ASP A 39 3.47 20.89 -22.12
N ASP A 40 4.68 20.34 -22.30
CA ASP A 40 4.93 19.09 -22.98
C ASP A 40 6.05 18.36 -22.20
N VAL A 41 5.64 17.52 -21.25
CA VAL A 41 6.58 16.81 -20.37
C VAL A 41 6.22 15.34 -20.26
N TRP A 42 7.25 14.55 -19.96
CA TRP A 42 7.14 13.11 -19.81
C TRP A 42 7.58 12.72 -18.42
N VAL A 43 6.98 11.65 -17.89
CA VAL A 43 7.49 10.97 -16.71
C VAL A 43 7.74 9.51 -17.07
N THR A 44 8.94 9.04 -16.74
CA THR A 44 9.28 7.61 -16.78
C THR A 44 9.03 7.04 -15.39
N VAL A 45 8.42 5.87 -15.31
CA VAL A 45 8.10 5.23 -14.03
C VAL A 45 8.69 3.84 -14.00
N ASP A 46 9.47 3.57 -12.96
CA ASP A 46 9.93 2.22 -12.64
C ASP A 46 8.99 1.56 -11.63
N ALA A 47 8.60 0.31 -11.87
CA ALA A 47 7.67 -0.45 -11.03
C ALA A 47 8.25 -1.82 -10.65
N ALA A 48 8.35 -2.09 -9.35
CA ALA A 48 9.00 -3.29 -8.85
C ALA A 48 8.44 -3.76 -7.50
N VAL A 49 8.77 -5.00 -7.17
CA VAL A 49 8.61 -5.58 -5.85
C VAL A 49 9.99 -5.82 -5.27
N SER A 50 10.24 -5.47 -4.02
CA SER A 50 11.56 -5.62 -3.38
C SER A 50 11.47 -5.79 -1.86
N ASN A 51 12.57 -6.22 -1.23
CA ASN A 51 12.71 -6.15 0.23
C ASN A 51 13.14 -4.74 0.63
N ASP A 52 14.23 -4.26 0.04
CA ASP A 52 14.68 -2.89 0.21
C ASP A 52 13.91 -1.94 -0.71
N LEU A 53 13.29 -0.90 -0.16
CA LEU A 53 12.49 0.05 -0.93
C LEU A 53 13.32 0.83 -1.94
N PHE A 54 12.79 0.92 -3.16
CA PHE A 54 13.42 1.56 -4.31
C PHE A 54 14.70 0.88 -4.82
N TYR A 55 14.88 -0.41 -4.51
CA TYR A 55 15.95 -1.23 -5.06
C TYR A 55 15.39 -2.41 -5.86
N PHE A 56 15.96 -2.66 -7.04
CA PHE A 56 15.49 -3.69 -7.97
C PHE A 56 16.11 -5.06 -7.67
N GLU A 57 15.55 -5.81 -6.72
CA GLU A 57 16.19 -7.05 -6.24
C GLU A 57 15.28 -8.29 -6.09
N HIS A 58 13.97 -8.20 -6.37
CA HIS A 58 13.08 -9.36 -6.23
C HIS A 58 12.35 -9.70 -7.54
N GLN A 59 11.39 -8.89 -7.98
CA GLN A 59 10.68 -9.12 -9.24
C GLN A 59 10.01 -7.84 -9.78
N PRO A 60 9.78 -7.74 -11.11
CA PRO A 60 9.03 -6.63 -11.68
C PRO A 60 7.57 -6.65 -11.20
N MET A 61 6.97 -5.47 -11.10
CA MET A 61 5.51 -5.38 -11.08
C MET A 61 4.96 -5.68 -12.48
N ARG A 62 3.85 -6.41 -12.53
CA ARG A 62 3.12 -6.61 -13.79
C ARG A 62 2.38 -5.34 -14.17
N LEU A 63 2.37 -5.00 -15.46
CA LEU A 63 1.74 -3.77 -15.96
C LEU A 63 0.33 -3.99 -16.52
N ASP A 64 -0.22 -5.21 -16.42
CA ASP A 64 -1.51 -5.59 -17.00
C ASP A 64 -2.68 -4.76 -16.41
N ALA A 65 -2.61 -4.43 -15.12
CA ALA A 65 -3.61 -3.66 -14.38
C ALA A 65 -3.25 -2.17 -14.23
N LEU A 66 -2.18 -1.72 -14.90
CA LEU A 66 -1.68 -0.36 -14.80
C LEU A 66 -2.44 0.57 -15.76
N LYS A 67 -2.87 1.72 -15.23
CA LYS A 67 -3.51 2.80 -15.97
C LYS A 67 -3.01 4.16 -15.52
N ALA A 68 -3.12 5.16 -16.39
CA ALA A 68 -2.89 6.56 -16.06
C ALA A 68 -4.14 7.39 -16.34
N TRP A 69 -4.36 8.45 -15.56
CA TRP A 69 -5.43 9.41 -15.77
C TRP A 69 -4.87 10.82 -15.72
N ALA A 70 -5.32 11.64 -16.67
CA ALA A 70 -5.07 13.06 -16.70
C ALA A 70 -5.89 13.79 -15.62
N PRO A 71 -5.55 15.06 -15.30
CA PRO A 71 -6.19 15.83 -14.23
C PRO A 71 -7.71 16.02 -14.37
N ASP A 72 -8.25 15.90 -15.58
CA ASP A 72 -9.68 15.97 -15.88
C ASP A 72 -10.41 14.61 -15.80
N GLY A 73 -9.70 13.54 -15.46
CA GLY A 73 -10.25 12.19 -15.36
C GLY A 73 -10.17 11.36 -16.65
N THR A 74 -9.70 11.93 -17.77
CA THR A 74 -9.51 11.18 -19.01
C THR A 74 -8.38 10.15 -18.85
N GLU A 75 -8.59 8.92 -19.32
CA GLU A 75 -7.55 7.89 -19.30
C GLU A 75 -6.45 8.24 -20.31
N ALA A 76 -5.20 8.13 -19.90
CA ALA A 76 -4.03 8.41 -20.70
C ALA A 76 -3.29 7.13 -21.08
N ALA A 77 -2.58 7.19 -22.20
CA ALA A 77 -1.77 6.06 -22.66
C ALA A 77 -0.59 5.81 -21.71
N ILE A 78 -0.29 4.53 -21.51
CA ILE A 78 1.00 4.10 -20.97
C ILE A 78 1.86 3.65 -22.14
N GLU A 79 2.97 4.32 -22.36
CA GLU A 79 3.85 4.14 -23.51
C GLU A 79 5.17 3.46 -23.12
N ASN A 80 5.94 3.01 -24.11
CA ASN A 80 7.29 2.46 -23.95
C ASN A 80 7.43 1.38 -22.86
N LYS A 81 6.39 0.56 -22.67
CA LYS A 81 6.39 -0.52 -21.68
C LYS A 81 7.52 -1.52 -21.94
N ALA A 82 8.37 -1.74 -20.95
CA ALA A 82 9.37 -2.79 -20.97
C ALA A 82 9.44 -3.50 -19.62
N THR A 83 9.52 -4.83 -19.63
CA THR A 83 9.67 -5.65 -18.42
C THR A 83 10.97 -6.42 -18.48
N GLY A 84 11.87 -6.13 -17.54
CA GLY A 84 13.10 -6.86 -17.31
C GLY A 84 12.97 -7.87 -16.16
N ARG A 85 14.11 -8.37 -15.68
CA ARG A 85 14.14 -9.39 -14.61
C ARG A 85 13.68 -8.89 -13.24
N TYR A 86 13.93 -7.62 -12.93
CA TYR A 86 13.69 -7.04 -11.60
C TYR A 86 12.80 -5.81 -11.60
N ARG A 87 12.52 -5.22 -12.77
CA ARG A 87 11.68 -4.03 -12.90
C ARG A 87 10.91 -4.02 -14.20
N SER A 88 9.72 -3.43 -14.15
CA SER A 88 9.04 -2.92 -15.32
C SER A 88 9.23 -1.42 -15.39
N THR A 89 9.35 -0.87 -16.59
CA THR A 89 9.47 0.56 -16.83
C THR A 89 8.50 0.96 -17.93
N PHE A 90 8.01 2.18 -17.88
CA PHE A 90 7.06 2.74 -18.85
C PHE A 90 7.05 4.26 -18.76
N ASP A 91 6.50 4.90 -19.79
CA ASP A 91 6.37 6.34 -19.88
C ASP A 91 4.91 6.79 -19.87
N VAL A 92 4.68 8.00 -19.35
CA VAL A 92 3.39 8.71 -19.45
C VAL A 92 3.64 10.11 -19.97
N HIS A 93 2.94 10.45 -21.05
CA HIS A 93 2.98 11.79 -21.64
C HIS A 93 1.99 12.72 -20.92
N LEU A 94 2.51 13.73 -20.23
CA LEU A 94 1.73 14.62 -19.38
C LEU A 94 1.34 15.89 -20.15
N THR A 95 0.26 15.81 -20.90
CA THR A 95 -0.19 16.85 -21.86
C THR A 95 -1.09 17.94 -21.26
N LYS A 96 -1.31 17.91 -19.94
CA LYS A 96 -2.25 18.79 -19.23
C LYS A 96 -1.68 19.20 -17.88
N LYS A 97 -1.92 20.46 -17.50
CA LYS A 97 -1.62 20.98 -16.16
C LYS A 97 -2.54 20.35 -15.12
N GLY A 98 -2.00 20.13 -13.94
CA GLY A 98 -2.69 19.50 -12.82
C GLY A 98 -2.03 18.20 -12.37
N THR A 99 -2.72 17.51 -11.48
CA THR A 99 -2.28 16.26 -10.88
C THR A 99 -2.78 15.07 -11.69
N TRP A 100 -1.83 14.30 -12.18
CA TRP A 100 -2.03 13.02 -12.85
C TRP A 100 -2.01 11.89 -11.82
N ARG A 101 -2.80 10.85 -12.07
CA ARG A 101 -2.78 9.61 -11.28
C ARG A 101 -2.27 8.47 -12.15
N ILE A 102 -1.31 7.72 -11.66
CA ILE A 102 -0.87 6.46 -12.26
C ILE A 102 -1.14 5.36 -11.23
N ALA A 103 -1.94 4.36 -11.58
CA ALA A 103 -2.37 3.34 -10.64
C ALA A 103 -2.34 1.94 -11.21
N SER A 104 -1.95 0.99 -10.38
CA SER A 104 -2.25 -0.42 -10.54
C SER A 104 -3.31 -0.80 -9.51
N VAL A 105 -4.50 -1.16 -9.98
CA VAL A 105 -5.63 -1.57 -9.13
C VAL A 105 -6.00 -3.01 -9.47
N ALA A 106 -5.96 -3.89 -8.47
CA ALA A 106 -6.28 -5.29 -8.62
C ALA A 106 -7.30 -5.73 -7.56
N ASP A 107 -8.46 -6.18 -8.04
CA ASP A 107 -9.48 -6.82 -7.24
C ASP A 107 -9.48 -8.32 -7.53
N GLY A 108 -9.68 -9.13 -6.50
CA GLY A 108 -9.70 -10.58 -6.66
C GLY A 108 -10.44 -11.28 -5.56
N VAL A 109 -11.05 -12.40 -5.91
CA VAL A 109 -11.58 -13.38 -4.96
C VAL A 109 -10.78 -14.65 -5.13
N MET A 110 -10.16 -15.09 -4.05
CA MET A 110 -9.52 -16.40 -3.95
C MET A 110 -10.39 -17.30 -3.08
N GLY A 111 -10.26 -18.61 -3.25
CA GLY A 111 -11.07 -19.52 -2.47
C GLY A 111 -11.04 -20.95 -2.96
N SER A 112 -11.88 -21.76 -2.35
CA SER A 112 -12.09 -23.15 -2.70
C SER A 112 -13.56 -23.53 -2.57
N TYR A 113 -13.94 -24.61 -3.22
CA TYR A 113 -15.25 -25.24 -3.09
C TYR A 113 -15.10 -26.75 -3.19
N ASP A 114 -16.04 -27.50 -2.62
CA ASP A 114 -16.11 -28.95 -2.79
C ASP A 114 -17.03 -29.30 -3.96
N LEU A 115 -16.59 -30.15 -4.86
CA LEU A 115 -17.39 -30.66 -5.97
C LEU A 115 -17.07 -32.14 -6.19
N ASN A 116 -18.11 -32.97 -6.30
CA ASN A 116 -17.98 -34.42 -6.51
C ASN A 116 -17.02 -35.10 -5.48
N GLY A 117 -17.07 -34.66 -4.23
CA GLY A 117 -16.23 -35.19 -3.14
C GLY A 117 -14.77 -34.72 -3.16
N LYS A 118 -14.42 -33.71 -3.96
CA LYS A 118 -13.07 -33.12 -4.04
C LYS A 118 -13.09 -31.63 -3.78
N THR A 119 -12.09 -31.12 -3.05
CA THR A 119 -11.89 -29.68 -2.88
C THR A 119 -11.12 -29.11 -4.07
N GLU A 120 -11.74 -28.17 -4.78
CA GLU A 120 -11.19 -27.46 -5.93
C GLU A 120 -10.92 -25.99 -5.58
N ARG A 121 -9.97 -25.36 -6.28
CA ARG A 121 -9.69 -23.92 -6.10
C ARG A 121 -10.55 -23.08 -7.05
N LEU A 122 -10.94 -21.89 -6.61
CA LEU A 122 -11.55 -20.91 -7.50
C LEU A 122 -10.60 -20.58 -8.67
N PRO A 123 -11.12 -20.45 -9.89
CA PRO A 123 -10.33 -20.03 -11.05
C PRO A 123 -9.62 -18.68 -10.80
N ARG A 124 -8.43 -18.52 -11.39
CA ARG A 124 -7.74 -17.20 -11.39
C ARG A 124 -8.61 -16.16 -12.11
N GLY A 125 -8.53 -14.91 -11.64
CA GLY A 125 -9.34 -13.82 -12.20
C GLY A 125 -10.79 -13.81 -11.74
N THR A 126 -11.15 -14.61 -10.74
CA THR A 126 -12.44 -14.50 -10.07
C THR A 126 -12.51 -13.18 -9.30
N THR A 127 -13.65 -12.49 -9.40
CA THR A 127 -13.96 -11.24 -8.73
C THR A 127 -15.34 -11.37 -8.08
N THR A 128 -15.69 -10.45 -7.17
CA THR A 128 -17.03 -10.44 -6.56
C THR A 128 -18.15 -10.35 -7.60
N ALA A 129 -17.90 -9.69 -8.73
CA ALA A 129 -18.87 -9.53 -9.82
C ALA A 129 -19.15 -10.82 -10.59
N ASN A 130 -18.17 -11.72 -10.73
CA ASN A 130 -18.31 -12.96 -11.52
C ASN A 130 -18.28 -14.24 -10.67
N LEU A 131 -18.17 -14.13 -9.35
CA LEU A 131 -18.03 -15.26 -8.43
C LEU A 131 -19.12 -16.32 -8.63
N ALA A 132 -20.38 -15.89 -8.75
CA ALA A 132 -21.51 -16.81 -8.93
C ALA A 132 -21.41 -17.65 -10.21
N GLU A 133 -20.85 -17.08 -11.28
CA GLU A 133 -20.64 -17.77 -12.56
C GLU A 133 -19.43 -18.72 -12.51
N ARG A 134 -18.50 -18.48 -11.58
CA ARG A 134 -17.25 -19.26 -11.42
C ARG A 134 -17.40 -20.44 -10.46
N ILE A 135 -18.51 -20.54 -9.74
CA ILE A 135 -18.82 -21.67 -8.87
C ILE A 135 -19.67 -22.67 -9.65
N PRO A 136 -19.19 -23.91 -9.90
CA PRO A 136 -19.96 -24.91 -10.64
C PRO A 136 -21.23 -25.33 -9.90
N ALA A 137 -22.25 -25.74 -10.65
CA ALA A 137 -23.46 -26.32 -10.07
C ALA A 137 -23.13 -27.58 -9.24
N GLY A 138 -23.75 -27.71 -8.07
CA GLY A 138 -23.49 -28.80 -7.13
C GLY A 138 -22.25 -28.61 -6.25
N ALA A 139 -21.55 -27.47 -6.38
CA ALA A 139 -20.49 -27.11 -5.46
C ALA A 139 -21.04 -26.81 -4.05
N THR A 140 -20.34 -27.27 -3.03
CA THR A 140 -20.66 -27.04 -1.61
C THR A 140 -19.41 -26.53 -0.88
N ASN A 141 -19.53 -26.18 0.40
CA ASN A 141 -18.40 -25.71 1.24
C ASN A 141 -17.57 -24.58 0.59
N VAL A 142 -18.24 -23.64 -0.08
CA VAL A 142 -17.60 -22.51 -0.74
C VAL A 142 -16.97 -21.60 0.32
N ASN A 143 -15.65 -21.47 0.27
CA ASN A 143 -14.89 -20.60 1.14
C ASN A 143 -14.13 -19.58 0.29
N THR A 144 -14.37 -18.29 0.53
CA THR A 144 -13.81 -17.20 -0.26
C THR A 144 -13.14 -16.16 0.62
N ALA A 145 -12.05 -15.60 0.09
CA ALA A 145 -11.40 -14.41 0.62
C ALA A 145 -11.27 -13.37 -0.50
N GLU A 146 -11.76 -12.17 -0.24
CA GLU A 146 -11.62 -11.02 -1.14
C GLU A 146 -10.29 -10.29 -0.89
N SER A 147 -9.68 -9.78 -1.96
CA SER A 147 -8.52 -8.90 -1.91
C SER A 147 -8.70 -7.69 -2.81
N ASN A 148 -8.47 -6.49 -2.27
CA ASN A 148 -8.35 -5.26 -3.06
C ASN A 148 -6.94 -4.69 -2.84
N ASN A 149 -6.17 -4.54 -3.90
CA ASN A 149 -4.84 -3.97 -3.83
C ASN A 149 -4.76 -2.75 -4.76
N ARG A 150 -4.38 -1.62 -4.21
CA ARG A 150 -4.22 -0.35 -4.91
C ARG A 150 -2.80 0.14 -4.70
N ASN A 151 -2.06 0.36 -5.78
CA ASN A 151 -0.79 1.06 -5.76
C ASN A 151 -0.93 2.29 -6.66
N GLU A 152 -0.84 3.48 -6.07
CA GLU A 152 -1.07 4.77 -6.74
C GLU A 152 0.15 5.66 -6.57
N ILE A 153 0.52 6.38 -7.61
CA ILE A 153 1.42 7.53 -7.53
C ILE A 153 0.76 8.74 -8.18
N PHE A 154 1.17 9.91 -7.73
CA PHE A 154 0.67 11.18 -8.22
C PHE A 154 1.85 11.99 -8.76
N VAL A 155 1.64 12.60 -9.93
CA VAL A 155 2.61 13.46 -10.58
C VAL A 155 1.89 14.75 -10.95
N THR A 156 2.42 15.90 -10.55
CA THR A 156 1.79 17.19 -10.78
C THR A 156 2.58 18.01 -11.80
N VAL A 157 1.88 18.56 -12.80
CA VAL A 157 2.43 19.53 -13.75
C VAL A 157 1.83 20.90 -13.48
N GLY A 158 2.64 21.84 -12.98
CA GLY A 158 2.14 23.15 -12.55
C GLY A 158 1.39 23.08 -11.21
N GLU A 159 0.19 23.64 -11.15
CA GLU A 159 -0.60 23.70 -9.90
C GLU A 159 -1.29 22.36 -9.58
N PRO A 160 -1.33 21.90 -8.32
CA PRO A 160 -2.04 20.69 -7.93
C PRO A 160 -3.55 20.77 -8.17
N THR A 161 -4.17 19.63 -8.53
CA THR A 161 -5.62 19.52 -8.71
C THR A 161 -6.17 18.33 -7.95
N THR A 162 -7.42 18.40 -7.46
CA THR A 162 -7.98 17.36 -6.59
C THR A 162 -9.01 16.43 -7.26
N THR A 163 -9.34 16.65 -8.53
CA THR A 163 -10.40 15.92 -9.26
C THR A 163 -10.27 14.39 -9.16
N LEU A 164 -9.05 13.86 -9.26
CA LEU A 164 -8.78 12.43 -9.27
C LEU A 164 -8.92 11.75 -7.90
N PHE A 165 -9.04 12.50 -6.81
CA PHE A 165 -9.24 11.95 -5.45
C PHE A 165 -10.71 11.68 -5.11
N LYS A 166 -11.63 11.85 -6.07
CA LYS A 166 -13.01 11.40 -5.89
C LYS A 166 -13.04 9.87 -5.68
N PRO A 167 -13.52 9.38 -4.51
CA PRO A 167 -13.52 7.95 -4.22
C PRO A 167 -14.42 7.15 -5.16
N THR A 168 -14.00 5.92 -5.45
CA THR A 168 -14.76 4.91 -6.20
C THR A 168 -15.65 4.06 -5.30
N GLY A 169 -15.43 4.10 -3.97
CA GLY A 169 -16.17 3.32 -2.99
C GLY A 169 -15.69 1.87 -2.85
N LYS A 170 -14.45 1.57 -3.26
CA LYS A 170 -13.91 0.19 -3.29
C LYS A 170 -12.52 0.10 -2.69
N GLY A 171 -12.39 -0.77 -1.69
CA GLY A 171 -11.13 -1.04 -1.01
C GLY A 171 -10.67 0.16 -0.20
N ILE A 172 -9.36 0.26 0.03
CA ILE A 172 -8.77 1.44 0.68
C ILE A 172 -8.49 2.51 -0.38
N GLU A 173 -8.90 3.75 -0.09
CA GLU A 173 -8.75 4.90 -0.98
C GLU A 173 -8.20 6.11 -0.22
N LEU A 174 -7.29 6.84 -0.84
CA LEU A 174 -6.74 8.10 -0.32
C LEU A 174 -7.65 9.27 -0.70
N VAL A 175 -8.02 10.05 0.31
CA VAL A 175 -8.60 11.39 0.16
C VAL A 175 -7.64 12.36 0.88
N PRO A 176 -6.77 13.07 0.15
CA PRO A 176 -5.76 13.89 0.77
C PRO A 176 -6.37 15.13 1.44
N VAL A 177 -5.94 15.43 2.66
CA VAL A 177 -6.13 16.77 3.25
C VAL A 177 -4.97 17.66 2.84
N THR A 178 -3.74 17.15 2.93
CA THR A 178 -2.54 17.70 2.30
C THR A 178 -2.31 16.99 0.96
N HIS A 179 -2.04 17.74 -0.11
CA HIS A 179 -1.83 17.15 -1.44
C HIS A 179 -0.56 16.26 -1.46
N PRO A 180 -0.59 15.06 -2.10
CA PRO A 180 0.54 14.13 -2.05
C PRO A 180 1.81 14.58 -2.78
N ASN A 181 1.73 15.64 -3.60
CA ASN A 181 2.90 16.31 -4.21
C ASN A 181 3.22 17.67 -3.57
N ASP A 182 2.69 17.95 -2.37
CA ASP A 182 2.92 19.19 -1.63
C ASP A 182 3.37 18.84 -0.21
N LEU A 183 4.51 18.16 -0.12
CA LEU A 183 5.07 17.66 1.14
C LEU A 183 6.45 18.27 1.35
N ILE A 184 6.61 18.96 2.48
CA ILE A 184 7.86 19.63 2.87
C ILE A 184 8.38 19.02 4.17
N ALA A 185 9.68 18.79 4.25
CA ALA A 185 10.33 18.32 5.47
C ALA A 185 10.18 19.36 6.60
N GLY A 186 9.95 18.90 7.82
CA GLY A 186 9.64 19.74 8.98
C GLY A 186 8.16 20.11 9.11
N GLU A 187 7.34 19.88 8.08
CA GLU A 187 5.90 20.11 8.12
C GLU A 187 5.11 18.81 8.30
N ALA A 188 3.94 18.92 8.93
CA ALA A 188 3.02 17.81 9.07
C ALA A 188 2.09 17.75 7.85
N ALA A 189 1.98 16.58 7.21
CA ALA A 189 0.93 16.34 6.22
C ALA A 189 -0.19 15.48 6.82
N THR A 190 -1.42 15.75 6.41
CA THR A 190 -2.59 14.95 6.81
C THR A 190 -3.19 14.24 5.61
N PHE A 191 -3.43 12.94 5.77
CA PHE A 191 -4.14 12.13 4.78
C PHE A 191 -5.38 11.50 5.39
N GLN A 192 -6.47 11.40 4.64
CA GLN A 192 -7.64 10.60 5.01
C GLN A 192 -7.66 9.33 4.19
N PHE A 193 -7.91 8.20 4.85
CA PHE A 193 -8.15 6.93 4.20
C PHE A 193 -9.58 6.47 4.43
N LEU A 194 -10.22 6.08 3.34
CA LEU A 194 -11.53 5.46 3.34
C LEU A 194 -11.37 3.95 3.15
N LEU A 195 -12.29 3.17 3.70
CA LEU A 195 -12.54 1.79 3.33
C LEU A 195 -13.95 1.71 2.75
N ASP A 196 -14.05 1.35 1.47
CA ASP A 196 -15.32 1.28 0.72
C ASP A 196 -16.13 2.57 0.78
N GLY A 197 -15.45 3.69 0.58
CA GLY A 197 -16.06 5.03 0.57
C GLY A 197 -16.44 5.57 1.95
N LYS A 198 -16.13 4.87 3.04
CA LYS A 198 -16.39 5.32 4.42
C LYS A 198 -15.09 5.59 5.16
N PRO A 199 -15.01 6.65 6.00
CA PRO A 199 -13.86 6.87 6.87
C PRO A 199 -13.55 5.63 7.71
N ALA A 200 -12.29 5.19 7.69
CA ALA A 200 -11.90 3.93 8.30
C ALA A 200 -10.89 4.16 9.44
N ALA A 201 -11.35 3.96 10.68
CA ALA A 201 -10.53 4.12 11.87
C ALA A 201 -9.64 2.89 12.14
N GLY A 202 -8.48 3.13 12.76
CA GLY A 202 -7.58 2.08 13.22
C GLY A 202 -6.88 1.29 12.11
N LEU A 203 -6.90 1.77 10.87
CA LEU A 203 -6.11 1.19 9.78
C LEU A 203 -4.63 1.39 10.10
N PRO A 204 -3.80 0.33 10.14
CA PRO A 204 -2.36 0.47 10.20
C PRO A 204 -1.83 1.22 8.99
N VAL A 205 -1.02 2.25 9.25
CA VAL A 205 -0.32 3.06 8.24
C VAL A 205 1.17 2.91 8.51
N THR A 206 1.89 2.30 7.58
CA THR A 206 3.34 2.14 7.65
C THR A 206 3.98 3.05 6.61
N VAL A 207 4.94 3.85 7.04
CA VAL A 207 5.68 4.79 6.19
C VAL A 207 7.16 4.49 6.32
N ILE A 208 7.87 4.34 5.21
CA ILE A 208 9.29 3.99 5.23
C ILE A 208 10.04 4.88 4.23
N PRO A 209 11.06 5.63 4.68
CA PRO A 209 11.94 6.38 3.78
C PRO A 209 12.74 5.44 2.89
N GLY A 210 12.86 5.82 1.62
CA GLY A 210 13.78 5.23 0.67
C GLY A 210 15.24 5.40 1.06
N GLY A 211 16.14 4.69 0.39
CA GLY A 211 17.59 4.91 0.58
C GLY A 211 18.21 4.18 1.77
N ILE A 212 17.61 3.05 2.21
CA ILE A 212 18.13 2.27 3.35
C ILE A 212 19.60 1.85 3.22
N ARG A 213 20.15 1.65 2.01
CA ARG A 213 21.58 1.35 1.82
C ARG A 213 22.54 2.44 2.28
N TYR A 214 22.04 3.64 2.51
CA TYR A 214 22.83 4.80 2.94
C TYR A 214 22.55 5.20 4.40
N ARG A 215 21.85 4.34 5.16
CA ARG A 215 21.53 4.56 6.58
C ARG A 215 21.61 3.26 7.37
N ASP A 216 21.85 3.37 8.67
CA ASP A 216 21.91 2.20 9.55
C ASP A 216 20.53 1.69 9.99
N GLN A 217 19.50 2.52 9.87
CA GLN A 217 18.15 2.25 10.38
C GLN A 217 17.10 2.42 9.29
N LEU A 218 16.07 1.57 9.33
CA LEU A 218 14.96 1.58 8.34
C LEU A 218 14.19 2.90 8.35
N GLY A 219 14.11 3.58 9.50
CA GLY A 219 13.34 4.81 9.66
C GLY A 219 11.83 4.61 9.47
N GLN A 220 11.34 3.39 9.70
CA GLN A 220 9.92 3.05 9.59
C GLN A 220 9.11 3.81 10.64
N MET A 221 8.00 4.41 10.22
CA MET A 221 6.98 5.01 11.06
C MET A 221 5.72 4.15 11.00
N ASP A 222 5.25 3.69 12.15
CA ASP A 222 4.00 2.94 12.29
C ASP A 222 2.95 3.81 12.98
N LEU A 223 1.90 4.12 12.23
CA LEU A 223 0.82 5.01 12.60
C LEU A 223 -0.52 4.27 12.46
N LYS A 224 -1.60 4.90 12.92
CA LYS A 224 -2.96 4.42 12.71
C LYS A 224 -3.88 5.57 12.34
N THR A 225 -4.87 5.29 11.51
CA THR A 225 -5.92 6.26 11.24
C THR A 225 -6.79 6.50 12.48
N GLY A 226 -7.19 7.74 12.71
CA GLY A 226 -8.13 8.15 13.75
C GLY A 226 -9.58 7.84 13.40
N ALA A 227 -10.51 8.26 14.25
CA ALA A 227 -11.95 7.98 14.11
C ALA A 227 -12.55 8.48 12.78
N ASP A 228 -12.00 9.56 12.23
CA ASP A 228 -12.40 10.16 10.96
C ASP A 228 -11.60 9.62 9.76
N GLY A 229 -10.86 8.52 9.94
CA GLY A 229 -10.01 7.91 8.92
C GLY A 229 -8.73 8.70 8.61
N LYS A 230 -8.42 9.76 9.37
CA LYS A 230 -7.23 10.58 9.11
C LYS A 230 -5.99 10.10 9.84
N VAL A 231 -4.84 10.37 9.26
CA VAL A 231 -3.52 10.20 9.86
C VAL A 231 -2.69 11.45 9.57
N ALA A 232 -2.02 11.97 10.60
CA ALA A 232 -1.03 13.03 10.46
C ALA A 232 0.37 12.40 10.46
N ILE A 233 1.21 12.83 9.53
CA ILE A 233 2.57 12.33 9.34
C ILE A 233 3.52 13.52 9.38
N ASN A 234 4.52 13.44 10.26
CA ASN A 234 5.57 14.44 10.35
C ASN A 234 6.76 13.96 9.50
N TRP A 235 7.18 14.76 8.53
CA TRP A 235 8.28 14.40 7.65
C TRP A 235 9.59 14.97 8.18
N ALA A 236 10.41 14.14 8.81
CA ALA A 236 11.65 14.62 9.41
C ALA A 236 12.70 15.05 8.36
N GLU A 237 12.78 14.35 7.25
CA GLU A 237 13.81 14.51 6.24
C GLU A 237 13.21 14.58 4.83
N PRO A 238 13.86 15.27 3.88
CA PRO A 238 13.47 15.21 2.49
C PRO A 238 13.81 13.84 1.86
N GLY A 239 13.10 13.49 0.80
CA GLY A 239 13.34 12.29 0.01
C GLY A 239 12.07 11.54 -0.34
N LEU A 240 12.25 10.37 -0.96
CA LEU A 240 11.15 9.49 -1.34
C LEU A 240 10.74 8.59 -0.17
N TYR A 241 9.44 8.45 0.04
CA TYR A 241 8.82 7.62 1.05
C TYR A 241 7.86 6.63 0.40
N TRP A 242 7.85 5.41 0.91
CA TRP A 242 6.81 4.44 0.62
C TRP A 242 5.80 4.46 1.76
N LEU A 243 4.52 4.61 1.43
CA LEU A 243 3.43 4.55 2.39
C LEU A 243 2.53 3.37 2.05
N ASN A 244 2.16 2.60 3.06
CA ASN A 244 1.21 1.51 2.94
C ASN A 244 0.15 1.57 4.03
N VAL A 245 -1.10 1.38 3.62
CA VAL A 245 -2.25 1.22 4.51
C VAL A 245 -2.88 -0.13 4.26
N THR A 246 -3.21 -0.85 5.32
CA THR A 246 -3.84 -2.17 5.19
C THR A 246 -5.04 -2.30 6.10
N THR A 247 -5.97 -3.20 5.77
CA THR A 247 -6.94 -3.68 6.76
C THR A 247 -6.20 -4.46 7.86
N PRO A 248 -6.58 -4.30 9.14
CA PRO A 248 -5.97 -5.06 10.23
C PRO A 248 -5.96 -6.57 9.94
N GLN A 249 -4.83 -7.22 10.20
CA GLN A 249 -4.79 -8.68 10.21
C GLN A 249 -5.47 -9.18 11.49
N ALA A 250 -6.24 -10.26 11.41
CA ALA A 250 -6.77 -10.92 12.60
C ALA A 250 -5.60 -11.24 13.54
N ALA A 251 -5.71 -10.81 14.80
CA ALA A 251 -4.70 -11.08 15.81
C ALA A 251 -4.56 -12.59 15.98
N ARG A 252 -3.31 -13.07 16.08
CA ARG A 252 -3.04 -14.46 16.46
C ARG A 252 -3.50 -14.66 17.89
N GLU A 253 -4.28 -15.71 18.16
CA GLU A 253 -4.61 -16.10 19.53
C GLU A 253 -3.32 -16.37 20.33
N GLU A 254 -3.24 -15.85 21.55
CA GLU A 254 -2.14 -16.13 22.48
C GLU A 254 -2.03 -17.64 22.71
N GLY A 255 -0.86 -18.21 22.40
CA GLY A 255 -0.60 -19.65 22.53
C GLY A 255 -0.80 -20.49 21.27
N ALA A 256 -1.22 -19.90 20.14
CA ALA A 256 -1.27 -20.64 18.88
C ALA A 256 0.15 -21.02 18.40
N PRO A 257 0.40 -22.28 17.99
CA PRO A 257 1.72 -22.75 17.58
C PRO A 257 2.26 -21.88 16.44
N GLU A 258 3.58 -21.63 16.41
CA GLU A 258 4.24 -20.67 15.51
C GLU A 258 3.97 -20.91 14.00
N ARG A 259 3.53 -22.13 13.64
CA ARG A 259 3.11 -22.52 12.27
C ARG A 259 1.61 -22.44 11.98
N ALA A 260 0.74 -22.21 12.97
CA ALA A 260 -0.68 -21.95 12.73
C ALA A 260 -0.80 -20.58 12.06
N THR A 261 -1.05 -20.57 10.75
CA THR A 261 -1.44 -19.36 10.03
C THR A 261 -2.78 -18.92 10.62
N PRO A 262 -2.91 -17.70 11.20
CA PRO A 262 -4.21 -17.23 11.64
C PRO A 262 -5.18 -17.30 10.45
N PRO A 263 -6.48 -17.61 10.67
CA PRO A 263 -7.44 -17.68 9.58
C PRO A 263 -7.32 -16.40 8.76
N ALA A 264 -7.07 -16.55 7.45
CA ALA A 264 -6.96 -15.41 6.57
C ALA A 264 -8.30 -14.64 6.67
N PRO A 265 -8.28 -13.32 6.93
CA PRO A 265 -9.51 -12.57 7.03
C PRO A 265 -10.28 -12.74 5.72
N GLN A 266 -11.62 -12.88 5.82
CA GLN A 266 -12.51 -13.03 4.66
C GLN A 266 -12.34 -11.90 3.63
N ARG A 267 -11.75 -10.78 4.03
CA ARG A 267 -11.37 -9.71 3.14
C ARG A 267 -10.07 -9.04 3.58
N ARG A 268 -9.21 -8.70 2.61
CA ARG A 268 -8.02 -7.87 2.80
C ARG A 268 -8.06 -6.72 1.82
N ALA A 269 -7.73 -5.52 2.29
CA ALA A 269 -7.46 -4.40 1.40
C ALA A 269 -6.10 -3.79 1.71
N SER A 270 -5.41 -3.34 0.67
CA SER A 270 -4.15 -2.61 0.77
C SER A 270 -4.13 -1.41 -0.17
N TYR A 271 -3.55 -0.33 0.33
CA TYR A 271 -3.23 0.89 -0.40
C TYR A 271 -1.74 1.12 -0.30
N VAL A 272 -1.09 1.43 -1.41
CA VAL A 272 0.33 1.78 -1.48
C VAL A 272 0.45 3.08 -2.27
N THR A 273 1.35 3.95 -1.82
CA THR A 273 1.80 5.10 -2.62
C THR A 273 3.28 5.37 -2.38
N THR A 274 3.92 5.91 -3.39
CA THR A 274 5.22 6.57 -3.24
C THR A 274 5.00 8.07 -3.18
N LEU A 275 5.63 8.72 -2.22
CA LEU A 275 5.53 10.15 -1.94
C LEU A 275 6.93 10.76 -1.98
N GLU A 276 7.06 11.97 -2.49
CA GLU A 276 8.29 12.75 -2.42
C GLU A 276 8.09 13.89 -1.43
N VAL A 277 9.00 14.00 -0.47
CA VAL A 277 9.08 15.10 0.49
C VAL A 277 10.24 16.00 0.06
N LEU A 278 9.97 17.28 -0.17
CA LEU A 278 10.98 18.25 -0.58
C LEU A 278 11.65 18.90 0.64
N ALA A 279 12.84 19.45 0.43
CA ALA A 279 13.49 20.27 1.43
C ALA A 279 12.73 21.60 1.63
N PRO A 280 12.83 22.24 2.81
CA PRO A 280 12.24 23.56 3.08
C PRO A 280 12.78 24.68 2.18
#